data_AF-A0A662LXA1-F1
#
_entry.id   AF-A0A662LXA1-F1
#
_cell.length_a   1.000
_cell.length_b   1.000
_cell.length_c   1.000
_cell.angle_alpha   90.00
_cell.angle_beta   90.00
_cell.angle_gamma   90.00
#
_symmetry.space_group_name_H-M   'P 1'
#
loop_
_entity.id
_entity.type
_entity.pdbx_description
1 polymer ?
#
loop_
_entity_poly.entity_id
_entity_poly.type
_entity_poly.pdbx_seq_one_letter_code
_entity_poly.pdbx_strand_id
1 'polypeptide(L)'
;RDVKGDIKAGIRTIPSIIGVKNTRNLLFAMNTLLISWVLFAFYNSMFLLYIPVFIFCILYGYFYIFYFSREVEIPRTHYGIFLDGEWIFLLMLFLLTAAF
;
A
#
# COMPACT_ATOMS: atom_id res chain seq x y z
N ARG A 1 3.80 13.29 5.18
CA ARG A 1 5.11 13.91 5.52
C ARG A 1 5.28 15.23 4.78
N ASP A 2 5.19 15.25 3.46
CA ASP A 2 5.60 16.43 2.68
C ASP A 2 4.49 17.45 2.42
N VAL A 3 3.25 17.16 2.82
CA VAL A 3 2.08 18.02 2.57
C VAL A 3 2.28 19.48 3.00
N LYS A 4 2.89 19.74 4.16
CA LYS A 4 3.16 21.13 4.62
C LYS A 4 4.28 21.79 3.81
N GLY A 5 5.26 21.03 3.34
CA GLY A 5 6.34 21.50 2.47
C GLY A 5 5.84 21.79 1.06
N ASP A 6 5.07 20.86 0.49
CA ASP A 6 4.45 20.95 -0.83
C ASP A 6 3.53 22.16 -0.93
N ILE A 7 2.67 22.38 0.08
CA ILE A 7 1.80 23.56 0.14
C ILE A 7 2.62 24.85 0.19
N LYS A 8 3.68 24.90 1.01
CA LYS A 8 4.59 26.06 1.08
C LYS A 8 5.33 26.30 -0.23
N ALA A 9 5.63 25.25 -0.98
CA ALA A 9 6.26 25.31 -2.30
C ALA A 9 5.26 25.55 -3.45
N GLY A 10 3.95 25.66 -3.16
CA GLY A 10 2.90 25.83 -4.16
C GLY A 10 2.59 24.58 -5.00
N ILE A 11 3.10 23.41 -4.60
CA ILE A 11 2.90 22.15 -5.30
C ILE A 11 1.51 21.60 -4.96
N ARG A 12 0.73 21.30 -5.99
CA ARG A 12 -0.61 20.72 -5.86
C ARG A 12 -0.55 19.21 -5.92
N THR A 13 -0.44 18.54 -4.77
CA THR A 13 -0.54 17.09 -4.63
C THR A 13 -1.95 16.68 -4.20
N ILE A 14 -2.32 15.40 -4.36
CA ILE A 14 -3.62 14.88 -3.89
C ILE A 14 -3.88 15.29 -2.42
N PRO A 15 -2.97 15.03 -1.45
CA PRO A 15 -3.19 15.46 -0.07
C PRO A 15 -3.19 16.97 0.14
N SER A 16 -2.61 17.78 -0.75
CA SER A 16 -2.72 19.24 -0.66
C SER A 16 -4.05 19.78 -1.18
N ILE A 17 -4.72 19.08 -2.10
CA ILE A 17 -6.00 19.50 -2.70
C ILE A 17 -7.18 19.00 -1.86
N ILE A 18 -7.23 17.70 -1.55
CA ILE A 18 -8.38 17.09 -0.86
C ILE A 18 -8.14 16.92 0.64
N GLY A 19 -6.92 17.17 1.12
CA GLY A 19 -6.52 17.00 2.52
C GLY A 19 -6.04 15.58 2.84
N VAL A 20 -5.24 15.46 3.90
CA VAL A 20 -4.63 14.20 4.35
C VAL A 20 -5.68 13.16 4.73
N LYS A 21 -6.72 13.59 5.47
CA LYS A 21 -7.81 12.70 5.92
C LYS A 21 -8.57 12.08 4.75
N ASN A 22 -8.93 12.89 3.75
CA ASN A 22 -9.67 12.41 2.59
C ASN A 22 -8.78 11.55 1.68
N THR A 23 -7.49 11.90 1.55
CA THR A 23 -6.51 11.06 0.83
C THR A 23 -6.37 9.70 1.49
N ARG A 24 -6.31 9.65 2.82
CA ARG A 24 -6.26 8.38 3.56
C ARG A 24 -7.50 7.52 3.32
N ASN A 25 -8.69 8.13 3.37
CA ASN A 25 -9.94 7.41 3.11
C ASN A 25 -10.01 6.91 1.65
N LEU A 26 -9.54 7.72 0.69
CA LEU A 26 -9.42 7.31 -0.71
C LEU A 26 -8.49 6.10 -0.86
N LEU A 27 -7.32 6.12 -0.21
CA LEU A 27 -6.39 4.99 -0.24
C LEU A 27 -7.01 3.72 0.37
N PHE A 28 -7.74 3.85 1.48
CA PHE A 28 -8.48 2.71 2.05
C PHE A 28 -9.52 2.16 1.07
N ALA A 29 -10.29 3.02 0.41
CA ALA A 29 -11.28 2.62 -0.58
C ALA A 29 -10.62 1.89 -1.77
N MET A 30 -9.53 2.43 -2.30
CA MET A 30 -8.78 1.81 -3.40
C MET A 30 -8.19 0.45 -2.99
N ASN A 31 -7.59 0.34 -1.80
CA ASN A 31 -7.03 -0.92 -1.32
C ASN A 31 -8.13 -1.97 -1.06
N THR A 32 -9.31 -1.54 -0.63
CA THR A 32 -10.47 -2.43 -0.44
C THR A 32 -11.03 -2.94 -1.76
N LEU A 33 -11.02 -2.11 -2.80
CA LEU A 33 -11.44 -2.51 -4.15
C LEU A 33 -10.56 -3.61 -4.74
N LEU A 34 -9.28 -3.71 -4.32
CA LEU A 34 -8.41 -4.82 -4.71
C LEU A 34 -8.90 -6.18 -4.19
N ILE A 35 -9.61 -6.23 -3.05
CA ILE A 35 -10.20 -7.47 -2.55
C ILE A 35 -11.20 -8.03 -3.55
N SER A 36 -12.04 -7.17 -4.14
CA SER A 36 -12.99 -7.58 -5.17
C SER A 36 -12.29 -8.16 -6.40
N TRP A 37 -11.14 -7.60 -6.79
CA TRP A 37 -10.33 -8.14 -7.88
C TRP A 37 -9.70 -9.48 -7.56
N VAL A 38 -9.21 -9.68 -6.33
CA VAL A 38 -8.67 -10.98 -5.89
C VAL A 38 -9.77 -12.05 -5.85
N LEU A 39 -10.96 -11.71 -5.35
CA LEU A 39 -12.12 -12.61 -5.38
C LEU A 39 -12.54 -12.96 -6.80
N PHE A 40 -12.54 -11.97 -7.71
CA PHE A 40 -12.80 -12.19 -9.12
C PHE A 40 -11.76 -13.12 -9.76
N ALA A 41 -10.46 -12.90 -9.50
CA ALA A 41 -9.39 -13.75 -10.01
C ALA A 41 -9.53 -15.19 -9.49
N PHE A 42 -9.83 -15.36 -8.19
CA PHE A 42 -10.05 -16.66 -7.57
C PHE A 42 -11.24 -17.39 -8.21
N TYR A 43 -12.38 -16.72 -8.39
CA TYR A 43 -13.59 -17.31 -8.99
C TYR A 43 -13.35 -17.78 -10.43
N ASN A 44 -12.55 -17.03 -11.19
CA ASN A 44 -12.19 -17.38 -12.57
C ASN A 44 -10.97 -18.33 -12.65
N SER A 45 -10.48 -18.86 -11.53
CA SER A 45 -9.29 -19.71 -11.46
C SER A 45 -8.03 -19.08 -12.06
N MET A 46 -7.95 -17.75 -12.06
CA MET A 46 -6.79 -16.99 -12.55
C MET A 46 -5.78 -16.80 -11.42
N PHE A 47 -4.51 -16.99 -11.72
CA PHE A 47 -3.39 -16.70 -10.80
C PHE A 47 -3.50 -17.40 -9.42
N LEU A 48 -4.15 -18.57 -9.35
CA LEU A 48 -4.41 -19.28 -8.08
C LEU A 48 -3.15 -19.46 -7.22
N LEU A 49 -2.03 -19.78 -7.86
CA LEU A 49 -0.71 -19.93 -7.21
C LEU A 49 -0.27 -18.67 -6.45
N TYR A 50 -0.61 -17.49 -6.97
CA TYR A 50 -0.17 -16.19 -6.46
C TYR A 50 -1.22 -15.47 -5.61
N ILE A 51 -2.37 -16.10 -5.34
CA ILE A 51 -3.39 -15.56 -4.42
C ILE A 51 -2.79 -15.20 -3.05
N PRO A 52 -1.90 -16.00 -2.43
CA PRO A 52 -1.25 -15.61 -1.17
C PRO A 52 -0.43 -14.31 -1.29
N VAL A 53 0.23 -14.10 -2.44
CA VAL A 53 0.99 -12.87 -2.72
C VAL A 53 0.04 -11.67 -2.78
N PHE A 54 -1.08 -11.78 -3.48
CA PHE A 54 -2.05 -10.69 -3.56
C PHE A 54 -2.69 -10.37 -2.20
N ILE A 55 -3.00 -11.38 -1.39
CA ILE A 55 -3.51 -11.18 -0.03
C ILE A 55 -2.47 -10.43 0.81
N PHE A 56 -1.19 -10.81 0.73
CA PHE A 56 -0.12 -10.11 1.42
C PHE A 56 -0.02 -8.65 0.97
N CYS A 57 -0.04 -8.37 -0.34
CA CYS A 57 -0.02 -6.99 -0.85
C CYS A 57 -1.16 -6.13 -0.28
N ILE A 58 -2.38 -6.69 -0.19
CA ILE A 58 -3.54 -5.96 0.34
C ILE A 58 -3.37 -5.68 1.85
N LEU A 59 -2.97 -6.69 2.63
CA LEU A 59 -2.71 -6.54 4.07
C LEU A 59 -1.59 -5.54 4.33
N TYR A 60 -0.51 -5.62 3.56
CA TYR A 60 0.62 -4.71 3.63
C TYR A 60 0.23 -3.28 3.22
N GLY A 61 -0.63 -3.13 2.21
CA GLY A 61 -1.23 -1.86 1.83
C GLY A 61 -2.05 -1.23 2.95
N TYR A 62 -2.86 -2.01 3.68
CA TYR A 62 -3.58 -1.50 4.85
C TYR A 62 -2.63 -1.09 5.97
N PHE A 63 -1.58 -1.88 6.21
CA PHE A 63 -0.52 -1.53 7.17
C PHE A 63 0.14 -0.20 6.79
N TYR A 64 0.48 0.02 5.53
CA TYR A 64 1.05 1.29 5.06
C TYR A 64 0.13 2.46 5.33
N ILE A 65 -1.12 2.36 4.89
CA ILE A 65 -2.07 3.46 5.01
C ILE A 65 -2.27 3.79 6.49
N PHE A 66 -2.39 2.78 7.34
CA PHE A 66 -2.57 2.98 8.77
C PHE A 66 -1.32 3.56 9.45
N TYR A 67 -0.13 3.01 9.16
CA TYR A 67 1.11 3.36 9.83
C TYR A 67 1.66 4.71 9.34
N PHE A 68 1.72 4.92 8.02
CA PHE A 68 2.35 6.11 7.41
C PHE A 68 1.43 7.31 7.24
N SER A 69 0.11 7.13 7.34
CA SER A 69 -0.83 8.27 7.35
C SER A 69 -1.07 8.85 8.74
N ARG A 70 -0.31 8.41 9.76
CA ARG A 70 -0.36 9.01 11.11
C ARG A 70 0.21 10.41 11.07
N GLU A 71 -0.32 11.28 11.93
CA GLU A 71 0.17 12.66 12.07
C GLU A 71 1.50 12.74 12.84
N VAL A 72 1.91 11.63 13.46
CA VAL A 72 3.17 11.50 14.20
C VAL A 72 4.34 11.42 13.21
N GLU A 73 5.46 12.06 13.52
CA GLU A 73 6.67 11.93 12.73
C GLU A 73 7.21 10.51 12.77
N ILE A 74 7.37 9.92 11.59
CA ILE A 74 7.87 8.55 11.43
C ILE A 74 9.36 8.60 11.10
N PRO A 75 10.20 7.78 11.77
CA PRO A 75 11.63 7.74 11.51
C PRO A 75 11.94 7.44 10.04
N ARG A 76 12.96 8.09 9.48
CA ARG A 76 13.39 7.84 8.09
C ARG A 76 13.75 6.37 7.84
N THR A 77 14.28 5.67 8.84
CA THR A 77 14.61 4.25 8.75
C THR A 77 13.41 3.37 8.43
N HIS A 78 12.21 3.72 8.93
CA HIS A 78 11.00 2.95 8.66
C HIS A 78 10.57 3.09 7.20
N TYR A 79 10.77 4.25 6.59
CA TYR A 79 10.55 4.41 5.15
C TYR A 79 11.50 3.51 4.35
N GLY A 80 12.80 3.49 4.66
CA GLY A 80 13.73 2.61 3.94
C GLY A 80 13.44 1.12 4.10
N ILE A 81 13.07 0.68 5.30
CA ILE A 81 12.86 -0.75 5.57
C ILE A 81 11.50 -1.22 5.06
N PHE A 82 10.43 -0.49 5.38
CA PHE A 82 9.09 -0.90 5.00
C PHE A 82 8.78 -0.49 3.57
N LEU A 83 8.99 0.80 3.21
CA LEU A 83 8.72 1.33 1.86
C LEU A 83 9.65 0.75 0.80
N ASP A 84 10.95 1.00 0.93
CA ASP A 84 11.89 0.60 -0.13
C ASP A 84 12.20 -0.90 -0.10
N GLY A 85 12.13 -1.52 1.09
CA GLY A 85 12.37 -2.95 1.30
C GLY A 85 11.20 -3.87 0.95
N GLU A 86 10.03 -3.33 0.58
CA GLU A 86 8.82 -4.12 0.29
C GLU A 86 9.04 -5.21 -0.77
N TRP A 87 9.87 -4.91 -1.77
CA TRP A 87 10.21 -5.81 -2.86
C TRP A 87 10.93 -7.06 -2.41
N ILE A 88 11.71 -6.99 -1.33
CA ILE A 88 12.43 -8.16 -0.78
C ILE A 88 11.42 -9.13 -0.17
N PHE A 89 10.46 -8.62 0.61
CA PHE A 89 9.40 -9.44 1.20
C PHE A 89 8.49 -10.04 0.14
N LEU A 90 8.13 -9.25 -0.88
CA LEU A 90 7.32 -9.71 -2.01
C LEU A 90 8.04 -10.78 -2.83
N LEU A 91 9.31 -10.58 -3.16
CA LEU A 91 10.11 -11.55 -3.90
C LEU A 91 10.23 -12.86 -3.12
N MET A 92 10.49 -12.78 -1.82
CA MET A 92 10.58 -13.97 -0.96
C MET A 92 9.26 -14.74 -0.96
N LEU A 93 8.13 -14.06 -0.79
CA LEU A 93 6.81 -14.70 -0.81
C LEU A 93 6.48 -15.28 -2.19
N PHE A 94 6.81 -14.56 -3.26
CA PHE A 94 6.61 -15.02 -4.64
C PHE A 94 7.37 -16.31 -4.93
N LEU A 95 8.66 -16.36 -4.57
CA LEU A 95 9.49 -17.55 -4.74
C LEU A 95 8.99 -18.72 -3.90
N LEU A 96 8.54 -18.47 -2.66
CA LEU A 96 7.93 -19.49 -1.82
C LEU A 96 6.66 -20.05 -2.47
N THR A 97 5.77 -19.20 -2.97
CA THR A 97 4.56 -19.65 -3.65
C THR A 97 4.83 -20.40 -4.95
N ALA A 98 5.91 -20.09 -5.66
CA ALA A 98 6.31 -20.77 -6.88
C ALA A 98 7.06 -22.10 -6.66
N ALA A 99 7.54 -22.34 -5.44
CA ALA A 99 8.28 -23.54 -5.08
C ALA A 99 7.38 -24.73 -4.66
N PHE A 100 6.09 -24.48 -4.46
CA PHE A 100 5.06 -25.49 -4.16
C PHE A 100 4.13 -25.69 -5.36
#